data_AF-A0A929UEZ9-F1
#
_entry.id   AF-A0A929UEZ9-F1
#
_cell.length_a   1.000
_cell.length_b   1.000
_cell.length_c   1.000
_cell.angle_alpha   90.00
_cell.angle_beta   90.00
_cell.angle_gamma   90.00
#
_symmetry.space_group_name_H-M   'P 1'
#
loop_
_entity.id
_entity.type
_entity.pdbx_description
1 polymer ?
#
loop_
_entity_poly.entity_id
_entity_poly.type
_entity_poly.pdbx_seq_one_letter_code
_entity_poly.pdbx_strand_id
1 'polypeptide(L)'
;YIGGIGGALLLVLINPVSALYFLIFEAILQQVDGNILGPYILGNSTGLSSFWVIFSIMFFGALWGAVGWVIGVPVFAVVYALFRKVSDALLRKRGLTLETGVYEELAYMENGEMKFLGDQASTRFNAKRPQSNWKRLLHIGKKLSADAKKRTFTG
;
A
#
# COMPACT_ATOMS: atom_id res chain seq x y z
N TYR A 1 -11.23 4.22 -21.12
CA TYR A 1 -11.18 3.62 -22.47
C TYR A 1 -12.49 2.96 -22.91
N ILE A 2 -13.08 1.99 -22.18
CA ILE A 2 -14.26 1.24 -22.66
C ILE A 2 -15.52 2.13 -22.86
N GLY A 3 -15.78 3.10 -21.98
CA GLY A 3 -16.93 4.02 -22.11
C GLY A 3 -16.84 4.96 -23.32
N GLY A 4 -15.64 5.45 -23.62
CA GLY A 4 -15.37 6.32 -24.77
C GLY A 4 -15.62 5.67 -26.12
N ILE A 5 -15.17 4.42 -26.24
CA ILE A 5 -15.37 3.61 -27.44
C ILE A 5 -16.87 3.41 -27.70
N GLY A 6 -17.67 3.17 -26.65
CA GLY A 6 -19.13 3.06 -26.77
C GLY A 6 -19.80 4.36 -27.24
N GLY A 7 -19.39 5.50 -26.67
CA GLY A 7 -19.89 6.82 -27.07
C GLY A 7 -19.51 7.20 -28.50
N ALA A 8 -18.25 6.96 -28.88
CA ALA A 8 -17.75 7.22 -30.23
C ALA A 8 -18.43 6.35 -31.29
N LEU A 9 -18.67 5.05 -31.01
CA LEU A 9 -19.39 4.15 -31.92
C LEU A 9 -20.82 4.66 -32.21
N LEU A 10 -21.55 5.07 -31.16
CA LEU A 10 -22.89 5.66 -31.32
C LEU A 10 -22.86 6.95 -32.13
N LEU A 11 -21.85 7.79 -31.93
CA LEU A 11 -21.74 9.08 -32.62
C LEU A 11 -21.34 8.90 -34.10
N VAL A 12 -20.52 7.91 -34.43
CA VAL A 12 -20.18 7.56 -35.83
C VAL A 12 -21.42 7.15 -36.62
N LEU A 13 -22.36 6.43 -36.00
CA LEU A 13 -23.63 6.02 -36.60
C LEU A 13 -24.57 7.21 -36.89
N ILE A 14 -24.45 8.31 -36.13
CA ILE A 14 -25.28 9.52 -36.29
C ILE A 14 -24.60 10.51 -37.24
N ASN A 15 -23.35 10.86 -36.97
CA ASN A 15 -22.55 11.78 -37.78
C ASN A 15 -21.04 11.49 -37.62
N PRO A 16 -20.39 10.93 -38.65
CA PRO A 16 -18.99 10.50 -38.56
C PRO A 16 -18.01 11.67 -38.42
N VAL A 17 -18.34 12.86 -38.93
CA VAL A 17 -17.47 14.04 -38.83
C VAL A 17 -17.48 14.59 -37.40
N SER A 18 -18.65 14.65 -36.76
CA SER A 18 -18.78 15.02 -35.35
C SER A 18 -18.11 13.99 -34.42
N ALA A 19 -18.16 12.70 -34.77
CA ALA A 19 -17.50 11.65 -34.02
C ALA A 19 -15.97 11.77 -34.02
N LEU A 20 -15.38 12.23 -35.14
CA LEU A 20 -13.93 12.48 -35.22
C LEU A 20 -13.51 13.58 -34.23
N TYR A 21 -14.26 14.69 -34.16
CA TYR A 21 -14.00 15.77 -33.19
C TYR A 21 -14.16 15.29 -31.75
N PHE A 22 -15.18 14.47 -31.46
CA PHE A 22 -15.41 13.88 -30.14
C PHE A 22 -14.26 12.96 -29.72
N LEU A 23 -13.78 12.08 -30.61
CA LEU A 23 -12.69 11.16 -30.35
C LEU A 23 -11.36 11.87 -30.07
N ILE A 24 -11.05 12.92 -30.82
CA ILE A 24 -9.83 13.71 -30.60
C ILE A 24 -9.90 14.39 -29.22
N PHE A 25 -11.05 14.97 -28.87
CA PHE A 25 -11.26 15.59 -27.56
C PHE A 25 -11.15 14.58 -26.41
N GLU A 26 -11.79 13.42 -26.54
CA GLU A 26 -11.75 12.37 -25.52
C GLU A 26 -10.34 11.79 -25.36
N ALA A 27 -9.60 11.60 -26.45
CA ALA A 27 -8.21 11.14 -26.40
C ALA A 27 -7.32 12.12 -25.61
N ILE A 28 -7.51 13.43 -25.80
CA ILE A 28 -6.81 14.47 -25.03
C ILE A 28 -7.22 14.39 -23.55
N LEU A 29 -8.52 14.31 -23.24
CA LEU A 29 -8.99 14.18 -21.86
C LEU A 29 -8.44 12.93 -21.17
N GLN A 30 -8.44 11.79 -21.84
CA GLN A 30 -7.89 10.55 -21.29
C GLN A 30 -6.37 10.63 -21.03
N GLN A 31 -5.63 11.39 -21.84
CA GLN A 31 -4.21 11.65 -21.61
C GLN A 31 -3.97 12.59 -20.43
N VAL A 32 -4.81 13.61 -20.27
CA VAL A 32 -4.77 14.51 -19.11
C VAL A 32 -5.12 13.75 -17.83
N ASP A 33 -6.15 12.91 -17.85
CA ASP A 33 -6.57 12.07 -16.71
C ASP A 33 -5.46 11.09 -16.30
N GLY A 34 -4.88 10.37 -17.25
CA GLY A 34 -3.88 9.33 -16.98
C GLY A 34 -2.50 9.88 -16.60
N ASN A 35 -1.99 10.85 -17.36
CA ASN A 35 -0.60 11.31 -17.23
C ASN A 35 -0.42 12.56 -16.35
N ILE A 36 -1.46 13.36 -16.13
CA ILE A 36 -1.37 14.61 -15.35
C ILE A 36 -2.18 14.48 -14.06
N LEU A 37 -3.48 14.21 -14.16
CA LEU A 37 -4.35 14.14 -12.99
C LEU A 37 -4.04 12.92 -12.14
N GLY A 38 -3.61 11.80 -12.75
CA GLY A 38 -3.04 10.65 -12.05
C GLY A 38 -2.01 11.07 -10.98
N PRO A 39 -0.83 11.59 -11.35
CA PRO A 39 0.17 12.02 -10.38
C PRO A 39 -0.21 13.26 -9.56
N TYR A 40 -1.14 14.13 -9.99
CA TYR A 40 -1.56 15.30 -9.18
C TYR A 40 -2.61 14.96 -8.11
N ILE A 41 -3.47 13.98 -8.36
CA ILE A 41 -4.50 13.50 -7.43
C ILE A 41 -3.94 12.37 -6.56
N LEU A 42 -3.08 11.50 -7.11
CA LEU A 42 -2.41 10.40 -6.40
C LEU A 42 -1.00 10.75 -5.88
N GLY A 43 -0.55 11.99 -6.08
CA GLY A 43 0.86 12.38 -5.89
C GLY A 43 1.36 12.38 -4.46
N ASN A 44 2.10 11.32 -4.12
CA ASN A 44 3.26 11.15 -3.21
C ASN A 44 3.44 11.95 -1.90
N SER A 45 2.59 12.91 -1.49
CA SER A 45 2.93 13.76 -0.32
C SER A 45 1.76 14.42 0.43
N THR A 46 0.49 14.21 0.07
CA THR A 46 -0.61 14.69 0.94
C THR A 46 -0.83 13.76 2.16
N GLY A 47 -0.39 12.51 2.03
CA GLY A 47 -0.67 11.38 2.92
C GLY A 47 -2.16 11.06 3.05
N LEU A 48 -2.98 11.59 2.15
CA LEU A 48 -4.39 11.24 1.98
C LEU A 48 -4.43 10.27 0.80
N SER A 49 -4.63 8.98 1.08
CA SER A 49 -4.65 7.94 0.02
C SER A 49 -5.72 8.26 -1.03
N SER A 50 -5.43 8.02 -2.31
CA SER A 50 -6.35 8.18 -3.43
C SER A 50 -7.67 7.43 -3.23
N PHE A 51 -7.63 6.36 -2.44
CA PHE A 51 -8.81 5.67 -1.94
C PHE A 51 -9.80 6.61 -1.24
N TRP A 52 -9.29 7.44 -0.32
CA TRP A 52 -10.12 8.35 0.47
C TRP A 52 -10.74 9.47 -0.37
N VAL A 53 -10.06 9.93 -1.42
CA VAL A 53 -10.61 10.93 -2.36
C VAL A 53 -11.80 10.34 -3.11
N ILE A 54 -11.65 9.14 -3.68
CA ILE A 54 -12.73 8.45 -4.40
C ILE A 54 -13.89 8.12 -3.44
N PHE A 55 -13.58 7.60 -2.25
CA PHE A 55 -14.56 7.36 -1.20
C PHE A 55 -15.36 8.63 -0.88
N SER A 56 -14.70 9.78 -0.77
CA SER A 56 -15.36 11.06 -0.48
C SER A 56 -16.34 11.47 -1.58
N ILE A 57 -15.91 11.41 -2.85
CA ILE A 57 -16.76 11.76 -3.99
C ILE A 57 -17.98 10.83 -4.06
N MET A 58 -17.78 9.53 -3.85
CA MET A 58 -18.88 8.55 -3.84
C MET A 58 -19.83 8.76 -2.67
N PHE A 59 -19.29 8.94 -1.45
CA PHE A 59 -20.09 9.09 -0.24
C PHE A 59 -20.89 10.39 -0.25
N PHE A 60 -20.24 11.54 -0.48
CA PHE A 60 -20.95 12.83 -0.52
C PHE A 60 -21.83 12.96 -1.78
N GLY A 61 -21.41 12.37 -2.89
CA GLY A 61 -22.23 12.24 -4.09
C GLY A 61 -23.51 11.45 -3.87
N ALA A 62 -23.46 10.38 -3.07
CA ALA A 62 -24.65 9.61 -2.71
C ALA A 62 -25.59 10.38 -1.75
N LEU A 63 -25.06 11.30 -0.95
CA LEU A 63 -25.85 12.10 0.00
C LEU A 63 -26.56 13.29 -0.65
N TRP A 64 -25.85 14.06 -1.49
CA TRP A 64 -26.33 15.34 -2.06
C TRP A 64 -26.23 15.44 -3.59
N GLY A 65 -25.94 14.34 -4.28
CA GLY A 65 -25.82 14.32 -5.74
C GLY A 65 -24.67 15.20 -6.24
N ALA A 66 -24.94 15.99 -7.28
CA ALA A 66 -23.94 16.83 -7.94
C ALA A 66 -23.23 17.81 -6.99
N VAL A 67 -23.95 18.36 -6.01
CA VAL A 67 -23.35 19.25 -5.00
C VAL A 67 -22.30 18.50 -4.18
N GLY A 68 -22.61 17.26 -3.80
CA GLY A 68 -21.73 16.39 -3.04
C GLY A 68 -20.42 16.03 -3.75
N TRP A 69 -20.42 15.93 -5.07
CA TRP A 69 -19.20 15.69 -5.85
C TRP A 69 -18.21 16.86 -5.78
N VAL A 70 -18.72 18.09 -5.80
CA VAL A 70 -17.89 19.30 -5.78
C VAL A 70 -17.33 19.56 -4.38
N ILE A 71 -18.17 19.43 -3.35
CA ILE A 71 -17.78 19.77 -1.98
C ILE A 71 -17.20 18.59 -1.18
N GLY A 72 -17.41 17.35 -1.63
CA GLY A 72 -17.05 16.17 -0.85
C GLY A 72 -15.55 16.05 -0.59
N VAL A 73 -14.72 16.29 -1.61
CA VAL A 73 -13.25 16.25 -1.48
C VAL A 73 -12.71 17.31 -0.51
N PRO A 74 -13.02 18.61 -0.64
CA PRO A 74 -12.50 19.62 0.29
C PRO A 74 -13.01 19.42 1.73
N VAL A 75 -14.28 19.00 1.91
CA VAL A 75 -14.82 18.70 3.25
C VAL A 75 -14.05 17.53 3.89
N PHE A 76 -13.84 16.44 3.14
CA PHE A 76 -13.10 15.29 3.66
C PHE A 76 -11.64 15.62 3.98
N ALA A 77 -11.00 16.48 3.18
CA ALA A 77 -9.64 16.95 3.45
C ALA A 77 -9.54 17.66 4.81
N VAL A 78 -10.52 18.51 5.15
CA VAL A 78 -10.57 19.19 6.46
C VAL A 78 -10.78 18.20 7.60
N VAL A 79 -11.71 17.26 7.44
CA VAL A 79 -11.97 16.21 8.44
C VAL A 79 -10.70 15.39 8.70
N TYR A 80 -10.01 14.99 7.63
CA TYR A 80 -8.77 14.22 7.73
C TYR A 80 -7.64 15.02 8.41
N ALA A 81 -7.51 16.32 8.11
CA ALA A 81 -6.57 17.20 8.79
C ALA A 81 -6.86 17.33 10.29
N LEU A 82 -8.15 17.37 10.67
CA LEU A 82 -8.56 17.39 12.07
C LEU A 82 -8.16 16.10 12.80
N PHE A 83 -8.43 14.94 12.20
CA PHE A 83 -8.01 13.66 12.77
C PHE A 83 -6.50 13.58 12.97
N ARG A 84 -5.71 14.02 11.98
CA ARG A 84 -4.25 14.11 12.13
C ARG A 84 -3.85 14.99 13.30
N LYS A 85 -4.39 16.21 13.39
CA LYS A 85 -4.07 17.15 14.47
C LYS A 85 -4.40 16.59 15.85
N VAL A 86 -5.52 15.86 15.98
CA VAL A 86 -5.92 15.20 17.24
C VAL A 86 -4.94 14.09 17.58
N SER A 87 -4.60 13.21 16.63
CA SER A 87 -3.61 12.15 16.83
C SER A 87 -2.26 12.72 17.26
N ASP A 88 -1.77 13.77 16.60
CA ASP A 88 -0.52 14.43 16.94
C ASP A 88 -0.56 15.05 18.35
N ALA A 89 -1.68 15.65 18.72
CA ALA A 89 -1.87 16.21 20.06
C ALA A 89 -1.83 15.12 21.15
N LEU A 90 -2.43 13.96 20.89
CA LEU A 90 -2.40 12.82 21.81
C LEU A 90 -1.01 12.20 21.94
N LEU A 91 -0.27 12.08 20.83
CA LEU A 91 1.11 11.59 20.83
C LEU A 91 2.04 12.54 21.59
N ARG A 92 1.91 13.85 21.38
CA ARG A 92 2.63 14.88 22.15
C ARG A 92 2.35 14.81 23.64
N LYS A 93 1.08 14.60 24.04
CA LYS A 93 0.71 14.41 25.46
C LYS A 93 1.38 13.19 26.10
N ARG A 94 1.72 12.18 25.30
CA ARG A 94 2.41 10.96 25.76
C ARG A 94 3.94 11.04 25.60
N GLY A 95 4.47 12.17 25.13
CA GLY A 95 5.91 12.35 24.89
C GLY A 95 6.46 11.50 23.74
N LEU A 96 5.60 11.00 22.85
CA LEU A 96 5.98 10.13 21.75
C LEU A 96 6.33 10.93 20.49
N THR A 97 7.21 10.36 19.66
CA THR A 97 7.58 10.98 18.37
C THR A 97 6.38 11.03 17.42
N LEU A 98 6.39 12.02 16.52
CA LEU A 98 5.39 12.17 15.44
C LEU A 98 5.88 11.59 14.12
N GLU A 99 7.13 11.15 14.05
CA GLU A 99 7.66 10.51 12.85
C GLU A 99 7.06 9.12 12.68
N THR A 100 6.19 8.97 11.69
CA THR A 100 5.57 7.69 11.34
C THR A 100 6.61 6.60 11.08
N GLY A 101 7.74 6.94 10.46
CA GLY A 101 8.82 5.98 10.15
C GLY A 101 9.44 5.33 11.39
N VAL A 102 9.48 6.04 12.52
CA VAL A 102 9.98 5.46 13.78
C VAL A 102 9.08 4.29 14.18
N TYR A 103 7.76 4.43 14.06
CA TYR A 103 6.80 3.37 14.41
C TYR A 103 6.87 2.14 13.50
N GLU A 104 7.32 2.28 12.25
CA GLU A 104 7.51 1.15 11.34
C GLU A 104 8.66 0.25 11.78
N GLU A 105 9.66 0.82 12.45
CA GLU A 105 10.82 0.10 12.99
C GLU A 105 10.64 -0.35 14.45
N LEU A 106 9.54 0.03 15.11
CA LEU A 106 9.26 -0.36 16.49
C LEU A 106 8.82 -1.82 16.58
N ALA A 107 9.51 -2.59 17.42
CA ALA A 107 9.11 -3.95 17.77
C ALA A 107 7.99 -3.94 18.82
N TYR A 108 8.18 -3.16 19.88
CA TYR A 108 7.22 -2.97 20.97
C TYR A 108 7.60 -1.76 21.83
N MET A 109 6.64 -1.26 22.61
CA MET A 109 6.89 -0.27 23.66
C MET A 109 6.78 -0.92 25.04
N GLU A 110 7.76 -0.65 25.90
CA GLU A 110 7.81 -1.16 27.28
C GLU A 110 8.06 0.03 28.21
N ASN A 111 7.15 0.28 29.15
CA ASN A 111 7.24 1.39 30.13
C ASN A 111 7.50 2.79 29.53
N GLY A 112 7.06 3.04 28.29
CA GLY A 112 7.26 4.31 27.59
C GLY A 112 8.57 4.39 26.80
N GLU A 113 9.42 3.37 26.84
CA GLU A 113 10.61 3.25 26.01
C GLU A 113 10.29 2.52 24.70
N MET A 114 10.77 3.10 23.59
CA MET A 114 10.65 2.56 22.25
C MET A 114 11.79 1.58 21.97
N LYS A 115 11.48 0.30 21.70
CA LYS A 115 12.46 -0.72 21.32
C LYS A 115 12.33 -1.11 19.86
N PHE A 116 13.43 -1.04 19.13
CA PHE A 116 13.47 -1.21 17.67
C PHE A 116 13.75 -2.64 17.23
N LEU A 117 13.25 -3.02 16.06
CA LEU A 117 13.40 -4.34 15.45
C LEU A 117 14.86 -4.75 15.22
N GLY A 118 15.74 -3.79 14.94
CA GLY A 118 17.17 -4.03 14.66
C GLY A 118 18.07 -4.12 15.89
N ASP A 119 17.55 -3.81 17.09
CA ASP A 119 18.39 -3.69 18.27
C ASP A 119 18.72 -5.07 18.88
N GLN A 120 20.00 -5.37 19.09
CA GLN A 120 20.45 -6.69 19.58
C GLN A 120 20.09 -6.93 21.05
N ALA A 121 19.75 -5.86 21.79
CA ALA A 121 19.24 -5.92 23.16
C ALA A 121 17.76 -6.38 23.25
N SER A 122 17.07 -6.56 22.13
CA SER A 122 15.67 -7.00 22.05
C SER A 122 15.48 -8.47 22.41
N THR A 123 15.42 -8.79 23.70
CA THR A 123 15.37 -10.17 24.21
C THR A 123 14.12 -10.97 23.82
N ARG A 124 13.03 -10.33 23.37
CA ARG A 124 11.78 -11.00 22.99
C ARG A 124 11.67 -11.45 21.53
N PHE A 125 12.39 -10.80 20.61
CA PHE A 125 12.36 -11.11 19.17
C PHE A 125 13.67 -11.65 18.62
N ASN A 126 14.70 -11.79 19.47
CA ASN A 126 15.94 -12.49 19.13
C ASN A 126 15.69 -14.01 19.09
N ALA A 127 14.78 -14.45 18.22
CA ALA A 127 14.64 -15.83 17.83
C ALA A 127 15.89 -16.18 17.01
N LYS A 128 16.98 -16.54 17.69
CA LYS A 128 18.09 -17.27 17.06
C LYS A 128 17.44 -18.41 16.29
N ARG A 129 17.45 -18.35 14.95
CA ARG A 129 16.96 -19.45 14.10
C ARG A 129 17.64 -20.72 14.64
N PRO A 130 16.89 -21.75 15.11
CA PRO A 130 17.52 -22.92 15.68
C PRO A 130 18.49 -23.48 14.64
N GLN A 131 19.77 -23.54 15.01
CA GLN A 131 20.82 -23.98 14.11
C GLN A 131 20.45 -25.37 13.62
N SER A 132 20.14 -25.46 12.33
CA SER A 132 19.62 -26.65 11.69
C SER A 132 20.57 -27.83 11.91
N ASN A 133 20.17 -28.74 12.82
CA ASN A 133 20.85 -29.99 13.11
C ASN A 133 20.87 -30.95 11.90
N TRP A 134 20.18 -30.61 10.81
CA TRP A 134 20.15 -31.38 9.56
C TRP A 134 21.55 -31.58 8.96
N LYS A 135 22.47 -30.62 9.14
CA LYS A 135 23.86 -30.83 8.71
C LYS A 135 24.51 -31.97 9.49
N ARG A 136 24.25 -32.13 10.80
CA ARG A 136 24.79 -33.25 11.59
C ARG A 136 24.14 -34.58 11.18
N LEU A 137 22.83 -34.58 10.95
CA LEU A 137 22.08 -35.77 10.52
C LEU A 137 22.51 -36.28 9.14
N LEU A 138 22.77 -35.38 8.19
CA LEU A 138 23.24 -35.76 6.84
C LEU A 138 24.65 -36.38 6.86
N HIS A 139 25.55 -35.89 7.71
CA HIS A 139 26.88 -36.50 7.87
C HIS A 139 26.80 -37.88 8.53
N ILE A 140 25.90 -38.07 9.51
CA ILE A 140 25.67 -39.37 10.15
C ILE A 140 25.10 -40.37 9.14
N GLY A 141 24.11 -39.98 8.34
CA GLY A 141 23.54 -40.83 7.29
C GLY A 141 24.57 -41.26 6.24
N LYS A 142 25.43 -40.36 5.80
CA LYS A 142 26.54 -40.70 4.88
C LYS A 142 27.54 -41.67 5.52
N LYS A 143 27.85 -41.51 6.80
CA LYS A 143 28.79 -42.38 7.52
C LYS A 143 28.23 -43.80 7.69
N LEU A 144 26.94 -43.93 8.00
CA LEU A 144 26.25 -45.21 8.13
C LEU A 144 26.15 -45.95 6.78
N SER A 145 25.88 -45.22 5.69
CA SER A 145 25.82 -45.82 4.35
C SER A 145 27.20 -46.31 3.88
N ALA A 146 28.28 -45.57 4.18
CA ALA A 146 29.64 -45.99 3.86
C ALA A 146 30.10 -47.21 4.69
N ASP A 147 29.71 -47.29 5.96
CA ASP A 147 30.07 -48.41 6.85
C ASP A 147 29.26 -49.68 6.50
N ALA A 148 27.99 -49.54 6.13
CA ALA A 148 27.17 -50.65 5.64
C ALA A 148 27.74 -51.25 4.33
N LYS A 149 28.18 -50.40 3.40
CA LYS A 149 28.78 -50.84 2.13
C LYS A 149 30.12 -51.58 2.33
N LYS A 150 30.88 -51.25 3.37
CA LYS A 150 32.11 -51.99 3.73
C LYS A 150 31.82 -53.39 4.30
N ARG A 151 30.74 -53.54 5.08
CA ARG A 151 30.39 -54.82 5.71
C ARG A 151 29.78 -55.85 4.77
N THR A 152 29.17 -55.42 3.66
CA THR A 152 28.64 -56.32 2.61
C THR A 152 29.70 -56.84 1.64
N PHE A 153 30.94 -56.32 1.69
CA PHE A 153 32.04 -56.73 0.81
C PHE A 153 33.12 -57.57 1.51
N THR A 154 32.92 -57.95 2.77
CA THR A 154 33.83 -58.84 3.54
C THR A 154 33.11 -60.08 4.10
N GLY A 155 32.12 -60.59 3.37
CA GLY A 155 31.45 -61.87 3.64
C GLY A 155 31.59 -62.82 2.47
#